data_AF-A0A841Z2A8-F1
#
_entry.id   AF-A0A841Z2A8-F1
#
_cell.length_a   1.000
_cell.length_b   1.000
_cell.length_c   1.000
_cell.angle_alpha   90.00
_cell.angle_beta   90.00
_cell.angle_gamma   90.00
#
_symmetry.space_group_name_H-M   'P 1'
#
loop_
_entity.id
_entity.type
_entity.pdbx_description
1 polymer ?
#
loop_
_entity_poly.entity_id
_entity_poly.type
_entity_poly.pdbx_seq_one_letter_code
_entity_poly.pdbx_strand_id
1 'polypeptide(L)'
;MTNSNGFVQVKWQEGVLTENGVNGAQINDVLHVALERLQELNKQYPCRENSIAITKLEEAVMWQNKRTTDRIARGVEGTYQT
;
A
#
# COMPACT_ATOMS: atom_id res chain seq x y z
N MET A 1 -3.24 -8.27 33.32
CA MET A 1 -2.17 -7.53 32.63
C MET A 1 -2.17 -7.93 31.17
N THR A 2 -2.80 -7.14 30.29
CA THR A 2 -2.49 -7.16 28.87
C THR A 2 -2.28 -5.71 28.48
N ASN A 3 -1.02 -5.29 28.46
CA ASN A 3 -0.62 -4.05 27.79
C ASN A 3 -0.89 -4.25 26.29
N SER A 4 -2.13 -4.03 25.85
CA SER A 4 -2.42 -3.78 24.45
C SER A 4 -1.96 -2.35 24.16
N ASN A 5 -0.65 -2.17 24.00
CA ASN A 5 -0.12 -1.02 23.28
C ASN A 5 -0.89 -0.97 21.95
N GLY A 6 -1.69 0.08 21.76
CA GLY A 6 -2.51 0.27 20.57
C GLY A 6 -1.63 0.47 19.35
N PHE A 7 -1.22 -0.63 18.72
CA PHE A 7 -0.52 -0.65 17.44
C PHE A 7 -1.52 -0.80 16.28
N VAL A 8 -1.10 -0.40 15.09
CA VAL A 8 -1.84 -0.66 13.84
C VAL A 8 -1.77 -2.15 13.50
N GLN A 9 -2.93 -2.80 13.34
CA GLN A 9 -3.03 -4.15 12.80
C GLN A 9 -3.56 -4.09 11.37
N VAL A 10 -2.84 -4.70 10.43
CA VAL A 10 -3.27 -4.82 9.02
C VAL A 10 -3.63 -6.27 8.75
N LYS A 11 -4.91 -6.50 8.39
CA LYS A 11 -5.34 -7.77 7.80
C LYS A 11 -5.06 -7.72 6.31
N TRP A 12 -4.20 -8.58 5.79
CA TRP A 12 -3.86 -8.63 4.38
C TRP A 12 -4.93 -9.35 3.56
N GLN A 13 -5.05 -8.98 2.28
CA GLN A 13 -5.86 -9.69 1.31
C GLN A 13 -5.35 -11.12 1.14
N GLU A 14 -6.24 -12.10 1.29
CA GLU A 14 -5.98 -13.51 1.08
C GLU A 14 -6.58 -13.95 -0.25
N GLY A 15 -5.74 -14.51 -1.11
CA GLY A 15 -6.13 -14.97 -2.44
C GLY A 15 -6.42 -13.84 -3.44
N VAL A 16 -6.78 -14.24 -4.65
CA VAL A 16 -7.09 -13.31 -5.76
C VAL A 16 -8.49 -12.73 -5.60
N LEU A 17 -8.64 -11.44 -5.92
CA LEU A 17 -9.89 -10.67 -5.77
C LEU A 17 -11.06 -11.28 -6.55
N THR A 18 -10.77 -11.85 -7.73
CA THR A 18 -11.75 -12.48 -8.62
C THR A 18 -12.45 -13.68 -7.99
N GLU A 19 -11.76 -14.42 -7.11
CA GLU A 19 -12.28 -15.63 -6.48
C GLU A 19 -12.81 -15.36 -5.06
N ASN A 20 -12.11 -14.51 -4.29
CA ASN A 20 -12.35 -14.36 -2.86
C ASN A 20 -13.02 -13.03 -2.49
N GLY A 21 -13.21 -12.13 -3.47
CA GLY A 21 -13.62 -10.75 -3.21
C GLY A 21 -12.59 -9.99 -2.36
N VAL A 22 -12.99 -8.84 -1.83
CA VAL A 22 -12.16 -8.05 -0.91
C VAL A 22 -12.32 -8.61 0.50
N ASN A 23 -11.23 -9.13 1.08
CA ASN A 23 -11.22 -9.71 2.42
C ASN A 23 -10.10 -9.15 3.34
N GLY A 24 -9.25 -8.28 2.81
CA GLY A 24 -8.19 -7.58 3.53
C GLY A 24 -7.54 -6.50 2.68
N ALA A 25 -6.53 -5.83 3.22
CA ALA A 25 -5.79 -4.78 2.57
C ALA A 25 -4.80 -5.35 1.54
N GLN A 26 -4.68 -4.68 0.40
CA GLN A 26 -3.57 -4.84 -0.51
C GLN A 26 -2.37 -3.98 -0.04
N ILE A 27 -1.18 -4.30 -0.54
CA ILE A 27 0.03 -3.50 -0.27
C ILE A 27 -0.18 -2.04 -0.68
N ASN A 28 -0.87 -1.80 -1.80
CA ASN A 28 -1.20 -0.45 -2.25
C ASN A 28 -2.04 0.34 -1.24
N ASP A 29 -3.01 -0.29 -0.57
CA ASP A 29 -3.85 0.39 0.42
C ASP A 29 -2.99 0.94 1.57
N VAL A 30 -2.05 0.12 2.05
CA VAL A 30 -1.15 0.52 3.15
C VAL A 30 -0.16 1.60 2.70
N LEU A 31 0.36 1.51 1.48
CA LEU A 31 1.23 2.56 0.92
C LEU A 31 0.50 3.89 0.80
N HIS A 32 -0.75 3.88 0.34
CA HIS A 32 -1.56 5.10 0.22
C HIS A 32 -1.87 5.73 1.58
N VAL A 33 -2.28 4.91 2.57
CA VAL A 33 -2.55 5.40 3.93
C VAL A 33 -1.28 6.00 4.56
N ALA A 34 -0.12 5.35 4.37
CA ALA A 34 1.16 5.86 4.87
C ALA A 34 1.56 7.16 4.17
N LEU A 35 1.39 7.24 2.85
CA LEU A 35 1.68 8.44 2.05
C LEU A 35 0.82 9.63 2.48
N GLU A 36 -0.50 9.45 2.59
CA GLU A 36 -1.42 10.49 3.04
C GLU A 36 -1.07 10.99 4.44
N ARG A 37 -0.80 10.07 5.37
CA ARG A 37 -0.41 10.43 6.73
C ARG A 37 0.89 11.23 6.76
N LEU A 38 1.87 10.84 5.95
CA LEU A 38 3.16 11.51 5.88
C LEU A 38 3.08 12.87 5.18
N GLN A 39 2.25 13.01 4.15
CA GLN A 39 1.97 14.29 3.50
C GLN A 39 1.35 15.29 4.47
N GLU A 40 0.36 14.86 5.27
CA GLU A 40 -0.23 15.72 6.29
C GLU A 40 0.79 16.08 7.39
N LEU A 41 1.62 15.11 7.82
CA LEU A 41 2.69 15.39 8.77
C LEU A 41 3.69 16.41 8.23
N ASN A 42 4.12 16.28 6.97
CA ASN A 42 5.06 17.19 6.33
C ASN A 42 4.47 18.58 6.10
N LYS A 43 3.15 18.68 5.88
CA LYS A 43 2.46 19.97 5.81
C LYS A 43 2.47 20.70 7.15
N GLN A 44 2.29 19.98 8.25
CA GLN A 44 2.31 20.55 9.60
C GLN A 44 3.74 20.84 10.10
N TYR A 45 4.67 19.93 9.80
CA TYR A 45 6.06 19.96 10.27
C TYR A 45 6.99 19.63 9.10
N PRO A 46 7.27 20.62 8.22
CA PRO A 46 8.05 20.37 7.02
C PRO A 46 9.50 20.03 7.36
N CYS A 47 9.98 18.91 6.81
CA CYS A 47 11.41 18.58 6.84
C CYS A 47 11.86 17.86 5.55
N ARG A 48 13.19 17.80 5.38
CA ARG A 48 13.80 17.18 4.19
C ARG A 48 13.52 15.69 4.15
N GLU A 49 13.62 15.02 5.29
CA GLU A 49 13.45 13.58 5.44
C GLU A 49 12.02 13.16 5.08
N ASN A 50 11.02 13.89 5.57
CA ASN A 50 9.61 13.65 5.22
C ASN A 50 9.37 13.82 3.71
N SER A 51 9.93 14.88 3.11
CA SER A 51 9.78 15.14 1.68
C SER A 51 10.41 14.02 0.82
N ILE A 52 11.60 13.52 1.21
CA ILE A 52 12.24 12.37 0.55
C ILE A 52 11.40 11.11 0.71
N ALA A 53 10.88 10.85 1.90
CA ALA A 53 10.06 9.68 2.17
C ALA A 53 8.72 9.72 1.40
N ILE A 54 8.10 10.88 1.24
CA ILE A 54 6.92 11.08 0.36
C ILE A 54 7.25 10.65 -1.07
N THR A 55 8.34 11.17 -1.65
CA THR A 55 8.76 10.80 -3.01
C THR A 55 8.99 9.29 -3.14
N LYS A 56 9.55 8.64 -2.12
CA LYS A 56 9.80 7.19 -2.16
C LYS A 56 8.53 6.36 -2.01
N LEU A 57 7.55 6.83 -1.26
CA LEU A 57 6.24 6.20 -1.19
C LEU A 57 5.47 6.36 -2.50
N GLU A 58 5.52 7.54 -3.14
CA GLU A 58 4.96 7.77 -4.48
C GLU A 58 5.59 6.85 -5.53
N GLU A 59 6.92 6.69 -5.49
CA GLU A 59 7.65 5.75 -6.35
C GLU A 59 7.22 4.29 -6.08
N ALA A 60 7.05 3.89 -4.82
CA ALA A 60 6.57 2.56 -4.48
C ALA A 60 5.16 2.29 -5.02
N VAL A 61 4.24 3.25 -4.88
CA VAL A 61 2.88 3.19 -5.45
C VAL A 61 2.94 3.07 -6.98
N MET A 62 3.78 3.88 -7.63
CA MET A 62 3.97 3.82 -9.08
C MET A 62 4.42 2.42 -9.53
N TRP A 63 5.37 1.80 -8.84
CA TRP A 63 5.85 0.46 -9.20
C TRP A 63 4.80 -0.63 -9.01
N GLN A 64 3.97 -0.55 -7.96
CA GLN A 64 2.86 -1.49 -7.78
C GLN A 64 1.80 -1.32 -8.86
N ASN A 65 1.45 -0.08 -9.22
CA ASN A 65 0.53 0.19 -10.32
C ASN A 65 1.08 -0.32 -11.66
N LYS A 66 2.37 -0.10 -11.92
CA LYS A 66 3.04 -0.65 -13.10
C LYS A 66 2.93 -2.18 -13.13
N ARG A 67 3.21 -2.86 -12.00
CA ARG A 67 3.07 -4.31 -11.90
C ARG A 67 1.65 -4.76 -12.21
N THR A 68 0.62 -4.06 -11.71
CA THR A 68 -0.78 -4.37 -12.03
C THR A 68 -1.05 -4.19 -13.52
N THR A 69 -0.64 -3.07 -14.12
CA THR A 69 -0.77 -2.82 -15.56
C THR A 69 -0.08 -3.89 -16.40
N ASP A 70 1.15 -4.27 -16.07
CA ASP A 70 1.90 -5.31 -16.79
C ASP A 70 1.16 -6.67 -16.73
N ARG A 71 0.51 -6.98 -15.60
CA ARG A 71 -0.26 -8.22 -15.42
C ARG A 71 -1.58 -8.19 -16.18
N ILE A 72 -2.26 -7.05 -16.22
CA ILE A 72 -3.44 -6.83 -17.04
C ILE A 72 -3.07 -7.02 -18.53
N ALA A 73 -1.96 -6.41 -18.97
CA ALA A 73 -1.48 -6.55 -20.34
C ALA A 73 -1.13 -8.00 -20.72
N ARG A 74 -0.66 -8.79 -19.76
CA ARG A 74 -0.42 -10.24 -19.92
C ARG A 74 -1.71 -11.09 -19.82
N GLY A 75 -2.84 -10.53 -19.40
CA GLY A 75 -4.07 -11.28 -19.16
C GLY A 75 -4.01 -12.20 -17.92
N VAL A 76 -3.10 -11.93 -16.98
CA VAL A 76 -2.87 -12.74 -15.77
C VAL A 76 -3.27 -12.03 -14.47
N GLU A 77 -3.92 -10.88 -14.58
CA GLU A 77 -4.51 -10.20 -13.41
C GLU A 77 -5.47 -11.15 -12.69
N GLY A 78 -5.41 -11.19 -11.34
CA GLY A 78 -6.24 -12.12 -10.57
C GLY A 78 -5.81 -13.58 -10.64
N THR A 79 -4.58 -13.89 -11.06
CA THR A 79 -3.99 -15.24 -10.99
C THR A 79 -2.67 -15.24 -10.22
N TYR A 80 -2.17 -16.43 -9.86
CA TYR A 80 -0.83 -16.58 -9.25
C TYR A 80 0.32 -16.56 -10.26
N GLN A 81 0.03 -16.45 -11.57
CA GLN A 81 1.05 -16.40 -12.62
C GLN A 81 1.75 -15.05 -12.58
N THR A 82 3.08 -15.02 -12.74
CA THR A 82 3.86 -13.78 -12.59
C THR A 82 3.86 -13.00 -13.88
#